data_AF-A0A6G0VYP5-F1
#
_entry.id   AF-A0A6G0VYP5-F1
#
_cell.length_a   1.000
_cell.length_b   1.000
_cell.length_c   1.000
_cell.angle_alpha   90.00
_cell.angle_beta   90.00
_cell.angle_gamma   90.00
#
_symmetry.space_group_name_H-M   'P 1'
#
loop_
_entity.id
_entity.type
_entity.pdbx_description
1 polymer ?
#
loop_
_entity_poly.entity_id
_entity_poly.type
_entity_poly.pdbx_seq_one_letter_code
_entity_poly.pdbx_strand_id
1 'polypeptide(L)' 'MDRGSDLAKNKKPKHRLQKFRPEWLKNQLFKMWLMPNNFNEYEAYYKFCKQTIKSERIVLKNHALSKKHKAIM' A
#
# COMPACT_ATOMS: atom_id res chain seq x y z
N MET A 1 22.01 39.39 -25.56
CA MET A 1 21.04 38.51 -26.22
C MET A 1 20.62 37.47 -25.19
N ASP A 2 19.53 37.74 -24.49
CA ASP A 2 18.90 36.85 -23.52
C ASP A 2 18.49 35.52 -24.15
N ARG A 3 18.76 34.42 -23.44
CA ARG A 3 18.03 33.16 -23.59
C ARG A 3 17.60 32.69 -22.21
N GLY A 4 16.44 33.18 -21.77
CA GLY A 4 15.64 32.50 -20.76
C GLY A 4 15.13 31.15 -21.30
N SER A 5 14.93 30.20 -20.39
CA SER A 5 14.06 29.02 -20.52
C SER A 5 13.98 28.36 -19.13
N ASP A 6 13.09 28.80 -18.25
CA ASP A 6 11.70 28.33 -18.08
C ASP A 6 11.55 26.89 -17.53
N LEU A 7 11.12 26.88 -16.26
CA LEU A 7 10.36 25.86 -15.53
C LEU A 7 10.87 24.41 -15.58
N ALA A 8 11.75 24.08 -14.63
CA ALA A 8 11.80 22.74 -14.04
C ALA A 8 10.44 22.44 -13.36
N LYS A 9 9.51 21.85 -14.11
CA LYS A 9 8.24 21.34 -13.59
C LYS A 9 8.57 20.33 -12.49
N ASN A 10 8.33 20.73 -11.24
CA ASN A 10 8.45 19.96 -10.01
C ASN A 10 7.43 18.80 -10.01
N LYS A 11 7.59 17.82 -10.90
CA LYS A 11 6.80 16.59 -10.90
C LYS A 11 7.32 15.75 -9.73
N LYS A 12 6.60 15.78 -8.61
CA LYS A 12 6.82 14.85 -7.51
C LYS A 12 6.92 13.44 -8.09
N PRO A 13 7.93 12.63 -7.72
CA PRO A 13 8.10 11.29 -8.27
C PRO A 13 6.81 10.50 -8.04
N LYS A 14 6.22 9.99 -9.12
CA LYS A 14 5.00 9.17 -9.04
C LYS A 14 5.37 7.91 -8.28
N HIS A 15 4.82 7.74 -7.07
CA HIS A 15 5.07 6.55 -6.26
C HIS A 15 4.73 5.30 -7.10
N ARG A 16 5.72 4.42 -7.29
CA ARG A 16 5.55 3.18 -8.04
C ARG A 16 4.61 2.28 -7.24
N LEU A 17 3.55 1.80 -7.90
CA LEU A 17 2.64 0.82 -7.31
C LEU A 17 3.41 -0.47 -6.98
N GLN A 18 3.18 -0.99 -5.78
CA GLN A 18 3.78 -2.23 -5.32
C GLN A 18 2.79 -3.38 -5.49
N LYS A 19 3.25 -4.44 -6.17
CA LYS A 19 2.50 -5.71 -6.26
C LYS A 19 2.48 -6.40 -4.90
N PHE A 20 1.37 -7.07 -4.62
CA PHE A 20 1.20 -7.95 -3.47
C PHE A 20 2.29 -9.01 -3.49
N ARG A 21 2.93 -9.22 -2.35
CA ARG A 21 3.96 -10.26 -2.20
C ARG A 21 3.38 -11.40 -1.37
N PRO A 22 3.30 -12.63 -1.92
CA PRO A 22 2.80 -13.79 -1.15
C PRO A 22 3.68 -14.09 0.07
N GLU A 23 4.93 -13.64 0.09
CA GLU A 23 5.81 -13.68 1.27
C GLU A 23 5.20 -13.00 2.50
N TRP A 24 4.34 -11.99 2.32
CA TRP A 24 3.65 -11.33 3.41
C TRP A 24 2.65 -12.24 4.11
N LEU A 25 2.07 -13.22 3.40
CA LEU A 25 1.21 -14.24 3.99
C LEU A 25 1.99 -15.24 4.87
N LYS A 26 3.31 -15.29 4.75
CA LYS A 26 4.18 -16.10 5.63
C LYS A 26 4.65 -15.29 6.84
N ASN A 27 4.62 -13.96 6.75
CA ASN A 27 5.08 -13.08 7.82
C ASN A 27 4.05 -13.04 8.96
N GLN A 28 4.50 -13.32 10.19
CA GLN A 28 3.63 -13.38 11.36
C GLN A 28 2.88 -12.07 11.64
N LEU A 29 3.42 -10.93 11.22
CA LEU A 29 2.79 -9.61 11.38
C LEU A 29 1.59 -9.39 10.45
N PHE A 30 1.55 -10.07 9.31
CA PHE A 30 0.58 -9.81 8.25
C PHE A 30 -0.35 -11.01 8.02
N LYS A 31 0.16 -12.25 8.14
CA LYS A 31 -0.55 -13.49 7.79
C LYS A 31 -1.91 -13.67 8.45
N MET A 32 -2.10 -13.11 9.64
CA MET A 32 -3.32 -13.29 10.42
C MET A 32 -4.51 -12.58 9.77
N TRP A 33 -4.27 -11.46 9.09
CA TRP A 33 -5.31 -10.56 8.61
C TRP A 33 -5.21 -10.20 7.13
N LEU A 34 -4.01 -10.32 6.56
CA LEU A 34 -3.72 -9.96 5.18
C LEU A 34 -4.05 -11.14 4.26
N MET A 35 -4.74 -10.86 3.17
CA MET A 35 -5.06 -11.80 2.11
C MET A 35 -4.76 -11.17 0.74
N PRO A 36 -4.40 -11.95 -0.28
CA PRO A 36 -4.27 -11.43 -1.64
C PRO A 36 -5.65 -11.05 -2.19
N ASN A 37 -5.72 -9.98 -2.99
CA ASN A 37 -6.91 -9.70 -3.79
C ASN A 37 -6.80 -10.48 -5.12
N ASN A 38 -7.77 -11.35 -5.41
CA ASN A 38 -7.79 -12.15 -6.64
C ASN A 38 -8.06 -11.31 -7.90
N PHE A 39 -8.68 -10.14 -7.74
CA PHE A 39 -9.00 -9.25 -8.86
C PHE A 39 -7.87 -8.30 -9.22
N ASN A 40 -7.03 -7.95 -8.25
CA ASN A 40 -6.00 -6.93 -8.43
C ASN A 40 -4.72 -7.26 -7.65
N GLU A 41 -3.64 -7.54 -8.37
CA GLU A 41 -2.35 -7.85 -7.77
C GLU A 41 -1.70 -6.65 -7.05
N TYR A 42 -2.14 -5.42 -7.30
CA TYR A 42 -1.66 -4.22 -6.60
C TYR A 42 -2.44 -3.91 -5.32
N GLU A 43 -3.37 -4.78 -4.96
CA GLU A 43 -4.22 -4.63 -3.80
C GLU A 43 -4.17 -5.87 -2.91
N ALA A 44 -4.38 -5.63 -1.63
CA ALA A 44 -4.46 -6.64 -0.60
C ALA A 44 -5.84 -6.54 0.05
N TYR A 45 -6.45 -7.69 0.27
CA TYR A 45 -7.68 -7.78 1.02
C TYR A 45 -7.38 -7.95 2.51
N TYR A 46 -8.10 -7.20 3.33
CA TYR A 46 -7.98 -7.27 4.77
C TYR A 46 -9.19 -8.01 5.35
N LYS A 47 -8.97 -9.18 5.96
CA LYS A 47 -10.05 -10.08 6.41
C LYS A 47 -10.91 -9.50 7.53
N PHE A 48 -10.30 -8.92 8.59
CA PHE A 48 -11.08 -8.52 9.77
C PHE A 48 -11.85 -7.19 9.58
N CYS A 49 -11.27 -6.23 8.88
CA CYS A 49 -11.86 -4.95 8.51
C CYS A 49 -12.68 -5.00 7.22
N LYS A 50 -12.67 -6.15 6.51
CA LYS A 50 -13.38 -6.39 5.24
C LYS A 50 -13.16 -5.28 4.19
N GLN A 51 -11.92 -4.84 4.03
CA GLN A 51 -11.59 -3.76 3.12
C GLN A 51 -10.39 -4.12 2.24
N THR A 52 -10.38 -3.57 1.04
CA THR A 52 -9.26 -3.70 0.10
C THR A 52 -8.39 -2.46 0.21
N ILE A 53 -7.10 -2.66 0.41
CA ILE A 53 -6.10 -1.59 0.49
C ILE A 53 -4.99 -1.83 -0.51
N LYS A 54 -4.20 -0.80 -0.82
CA LYS A 54 -3.04 -0.97 -1.69
C LYS A 54 -2.03 -1.93 -1.09
N SER A 55 -1.43 -2.75 -1.94
CA SER A 55 -0.33 -3.67 -1.60
C SER A 55 1.00 -2.95 -1.39
N GLU A 56 0.98 -1.76 -0.80
CA GLU A 56 2.17 -1.02 -0.41
C GLU A 56 2.52 -1.34 1.03
N ARG A 57 3.78 -1.70 1.30
CA ARG A 57 4.21 -2.11 2.65
C ARG A 57 3.92 -1.04 3.72
N ILE A 58 4.06 0.24 3.38
CA ILE A 58 3.75 1.35 4.28
C ILE A 58 2.25 1.40 4.58
N VAL A 59 1.41 1.24 3.56
CA VAL A 59 -0.05 1.21 3.72
C VAL A 59 -0.47 0.05 4.61
N LEU A 60 0.09 -1.14 4.40
CA LEU A 60 -0.18 -2.32 5.25
C LEU A 60 0.21 -2.07 6.71
N LYS A 61 1.41 -1.51 6.96
CA LYS A 61 1.87 -1.17 8.31
C LYS A 61 0.98 -0.12 8.97
N ASN A 62 0.66 0.95 8.25
CA ASN A 62 -0.21 2.02 8.76
C ASN A 62 -1.62 1.50 9.03
N HIS A 63 -2.10 0.58 8.20
CA HIS A 63 -3.37 -0.06 8.41
C HIS A 63 -3.39 -0.90 9.69
N ALA A 64 -2.32 -1.67 9.94
CA ALA A 64 -2.14 -2.42 11.19
C ALA A 64 -2.15 -1.52 12.45
N LEU A 65 -1.65 -0.29 12.31
CA LEU A 65 -1.65 0.70 13.40
C LEU A 65 -2.96 1.48 13.54
N SER A 66 -3.87 1.37 12.57
CA SER A 66 -5.12 2.12 12.55
C SER A 66 -6.02 1.74 13.72
N LYS A 67 -6.73 2.72 14.29
CA LYS A 67 -7.67 2.50 15.40
C LYS A 67 -8.71 1.42 15.06
N LYS A 68 -9.23 1.42 13.83
CA LYS A 68 -10.20 0.42 13.34
C LYS A 68 -9.62 -1.00 13.35
N HIS A 69 -8.35 -1.13 12.99
CA HIS A 69 -7.66 -2.42 13.02
C HIS A 69 -7.46 -2.90 14.45
N LYS A 70 -6.92 -2.04 15.32
CA LYS A 70 -6.70 -2.35 16.74
C LYS A 70 -7.99 -2.62 17.54
N ALA A 71 -9.13 -2.14 17.07
CA ALA A 71 -10.42 -2.39 17.73
C ALA A 71 -11.05 -3.74 17.35
N ILE A 72 -10.64 -4.33 16.21
CA ILE A 72 -11.19 -5.60 15.71
C ILE A 72 -10.23 -6.76 16.00
N MET A 73 -8.92 -6.48 16.03
CA MET A 73 -7.86 -7.45 16.31
C MET A 73 -7.70 -7.67 17.81
#